data_AF-A0A1L9PKR3-F1
#
_entry.id   AF-A0A1L9PKR3-F1
#
_cell.length_a   1.000
_cell.length_b   1.000
_cell.length_c   1.000
_cell.angle_alpha   90.00
_cell.angle_beta   90.00
_cell.angle_gamma   90.00
#
_symmetry.space_group_name_H-M   'P 1'
#
loop_
_entity.id
_entity.type
_entity.pdbx_description
1 polymer ?
#
loop_
_entity_poly.entity_id
_entity_poly.type
_entity_poly.pdbx_seq_one_letter_code
_entity_poly.pdbx_strand_id
1 'polypeptide(L)'
;MMMLWAIAGVPLGVYNIVEELNVALRVQAQILTFLSLVTWAQCLYYGKKYSISRCAAAVMSLLVILGGIEAGLIFALRAAKDRGLEWPMILMAVLSACFLAAGVLRHYWDIYVHRTVRGISFIFVGIDAAGDLFSLVSIVFEAQIDILGMVIYGTELVLWIGVFICGFVFNFLPWITERSKKQQTAARETDVTLHQMPSSTSVFRTASGSDVVRRNPQRS
;
A
#
# COMPACT_ATOMS: atom_id res chain seq x y z
N MET A 1 11.06 -6.38 -6.64
CA MET A 1 9.65 -5.99 -6.72
C MET A 1 9.52 -4.62 -7.34
N MET A 2 9.98 -3.56 -6.68
CA MET A 2 9.90 -2.17 -7.19
C MET A 2 10.54 -1.94 -8.57
N MET A 3 11.62 -2.65 -8.91
CA MET A 3 12.24 -2.52 -10.23
C MET A 3 11.40 -3.11 -11.38
N LEU A 4 10.57 -4.14 -11.11
CA LEU A 4 9.63 -4.66 -12.10
C LEU A 4 8.54 -3.64 -12.40
N TRP A 5 8.07 -2.92 -11.39
CA TRP A 5 7.03 -1.88 -11.51
C TRP A 5 7.55 -0.65 -12.24
N ALA A 6 8.79 -0.24 -11.95
CA ALA A 6 9.45 0.84 -12.69
C ALA A 6 9.64 0.49 -14.17
N ILE A 7 9.95 -0.78 -14.48
CA ILE A 7 10.06 -1.24 -15.87
C ILE A 7 8.68 -1.34 -16.53
N ALA A 8 7.65 -1.75 -15.78
CA ALA A 8 6.28 -1.89 -16.27
C ALA A 8 5.63 -0.54 -16.62
N GLY A 9 5.99 0.52 -15.89
CA GLY A 9 5.46 1.86 -16.14
C GLY A 9 5.95 2.48 -17.46
N VAL A 10 7.07 2.01 -18.02
CA VAL A 10 7.56 2.46 -19.34
C VAL A 10 6.60 2.05 -20.48
N PRO A 11 6.28 0.76 -20.70
CA PRO A 11 5.34 0.39 -21.74
C PRO A 11 3.93 0.95 -21.50
N LEU A 12 3.50 1.07 -20.23
CA LEU A 12 2.23 1.71 -19.87
C LEU A 12 2.21 3.20 -20.26
N GLY A 13 3.27 3.94 -19.92
CA GLY A 13 3.40 5.36 -20.23
C GLY A 13 3.41 5.62 -21.73
N VAL A 14 4.18 4.83 -22.48
CA VAL A 14 4.23 4.91 -23.95
C VAL A 14 2.85 4.65 -24.56
N TYR A 15 2.16 3.59 -24.13
CA TYR A 15 0.82 3.26 -24.61
C TYR A 15 -0.16 4.42 -24.35
N ASN A 16 -0.24 4.91 -23.11
CA ASN A 16 -1.13 6.00 -22.72
C ASN A 16 -0.85 7.31 -23.48
N ILE A 17 0.42 7.59 -23.83
CA ILE A 17 0.81 8.79 -24.58
C ILE A 17 0.48 8.66 -26.08
N VAL A 18 0.61 7.47 -26.66
CA VAL A 18 0.42 7.23 -28.11
C VAL A 18 -1.05 7.03 -28.48
N GLU A 19 -1.84 6.40 -27.62
CA GLU A 19 -3.31 6.35 -27.78
C GLU A 19 -4.00 7.67 -27.44
N GLU A 20 -3.23 8.65 -26.96
CA GLU A 20 -3.73 9.95 -26.56
C GLU A 20 -4.78 9.92 -25.44
N LEU A 21 -4.78 8.86 -24.62
CA LEU A 21 -5.67 8.71 -23.48
C LEU A 21 -5.65 9.91 -22.54
N ASN A 22 -6.71 10.05 -21.75
CA ASN A 22 -6.94 11.15 -20.81
C ASN A 22 -5.69 11.52 -20.00
N VAL A 23 -5.46 12.82 -19.77
CA VAL A 23 -4.23 13.31 -19.12
C VAL A 23 -4.00 12.66 -17.75
N ALA A 24 -5.06 12.33 -17.02
CA ALA A 24 -5.01 11.59 -15.77
C ALA A 24 -4.27 10.25 -15.90
N LEU A 25 -4.53 9.50 -16.97
CA LEU A 25 -3.94 8.19 -17.27
C LEU A 25 -2.45 8.26 -17.57
N ARG A 26 -2.04 9.29 -18.30
CA ARG A 26 -0.62 9.53 -18.60
C ARG A 26 0.15 9.85 -17.32
N VAL A 27 -0.44 10.66 -16.45
CA VAL A 27 0.17 11.06 -15.17
C VAL A 27 0.26 9.88 -14.21
N GLN A 28 -0.75 9.00 -14.16
CA GLN A 28 -0.76 7.83 -13.27
C GLN A 28 0.43 6.89 -13.54
N ALA A 29 0.68 6.51 -14.80
CA ALA A 29 1.78 5.63 -15.17
C ALA A 29 3.16 6.23 -14.80
N GLN A 30 3.30 7.55 -14.92
CA GLN A 30 4.52 8.27 -14.56
C GLN A 30 4.72 8.33 -13.03
N ILE A 31 3.66 8.58 -12.28
CA ILE A 31 3.69 8.54 -10.82
C ILE A 31 4.06 7.14 -10.32
N LEU A 32 3.49 6.09 -10.91
CA LEU A 32 3.79 4.70 -10.57
C LEU A 32 5.29 4.38 -10.74
N THR A 33 5.84 4.76 -11.89
CA THR A 33 7.26 4.59 -12.22
C THR A 33 8.15 5.33 -11.23
N PHE A 34 7.83 6.60 -10.97
CA PHE A 34 8.58 7.45 -10.07
C PHE A 34 8.58 6.92 -8.63
N LEU A 35 7.40 6.61 -8.08
CA LEU A 35 7.26 6.06 -6.73
C LEU A 35 7.97 4.71 -6.59
N SER A 36 7.93 3.88 -7.64
CA SER A 36 8.66 2.60 -7.67
C SER A 36 10.19 2.81 -7.61
N LEU A 37 10.72 3.81 -8.32
CA LEU A 37 12.15 4.15 -8.24
C LEU A 37 12.54 4.73 -6.89
N VAL A 38 11.72 5.62 -6.33
CA VAL A 38 11.96 6.21 -5.00
C VAL A 38 11.97 5.12 -3.92
N THR A 39 10.99 4.22 -3.93
CA THR A 39 10.93 3.12 -2.96
C THR A 39 12.09 2.14 -3.13
N TRP A 40 12.52 1.86 -4.36
CA TRP A 40 13.74 1.09 -4.60
C TRP A 40 14.98 1.78 -4.02
N ALA A 41 15.10 3.10 -4.18
CA ALA A 41 16.19 3.88 -3.60
C ALA A 41 16.15 3.89 -2.06
N GLN A 42 14.95 3.95 -1.47
CA GLN A 42 14.75 3.81 -0.03
C GLN A 42 15.21 2.44 0.45
N CYS A 43 14.91 1.36 -0.27
CA CYS A 43 15.43 0.02 0.05
C CYS A 43 16.97 -0.03 0.01
N LEU A 44 17.60 0.68 -0.94
CA LEU A 44 19.05 0.74 -1.05
C LEU A 44 19.68 1.54 0.10
N TYR A 45 19.05 2.65 0.48
CA TYR A 45 19.48 3.53 1.57
C TYR A 45 19.34 2.84 2.94
N TYR A 46 18.14 2.38 3.29
CA TYR A 46 17.84 1.78 4.59
C TYR A 46 18.37 0.35 4.73
N GLY A 47 18.38 -0.44 3.65
CA GLY A 47 18.79 -1.85 3.70
C GLY A 47 20.30 -2.05 3.62
N LYS A 48 20.97 -1.37 2.67
CA LYS A 48 22.41 -1.57 2.41
C LYS A 48 23.29 -0.41 2.91
N LYS A 49 22.72 0.59 3.61
CA LYS A 49 23.42 1.77 4.16
C LYS A 49 24.24 2.57 3.13
N TYR A 50 23.79 2.62 1.87
CA TYR A 50 24.42 3.49 0.87
C TYR A 50 24.19 4.97 1.20
N SER A 51 25.10 5.87 0.78
CA SER A 51 24.91 7.31 0.96
C SER A 51 23.74 7.83 0.10
N ILE A 52 23.02 8.84 0.61
CA ILE A 52 21.89 9.48 -0.11
C ILE A 52 22.32 9.93 -1.51
N SER A 53 23.54 10.46 -1.65
CA SER A 53 24.10 10.89 -2.94
C SER A 53 24.21 9.77 -3.97
N ARG A 54 24.62 8.55 -3.57
CA ARG A 54 24.72 7.41 -4.50
C ARG A 54 23.34 6.88 -4.88
N CYS A 55 22.40 6.88 -3.93
CA CYS A 55 21.01 6.51 -4.21
C CYS A 55 20.36 7.52 -5.17
N ALA A 56 20.54 8.82 -4.93
CA ALA A 56 20.03 9.88 -5.81
C ALA A 56 20.65 9.80 -7.21
N ALA A 57 21.97 9.60 -7.31
CA ALA A 57 22.64 9.41 -8.59
C ALA A 57 22.11 8.17 -9.34
N ALA A 58 21.90 7.05 -8.64
CA ALA A 58 21.34 5.85 -9.24
C ALA A 58 19.91 6.05 -9.77
N VAL A 59 19.05 6.74 -9.01
CA VAL A 59 17.69 7.07 -9.43
C VAL A 59 17.70 8.01 -10.63
N MET A 60 18.51 9.07 -10.59
CA MET A 60 18.62 10.02 -11.69
C MET A 60 19.11 9.35 -12.96
N SER A 61 20.13 8.49 -12.87
CA SER A 61 20.61 7.71 -14.02
C SER A 61 19.52 6.79 -14.56
N LEU A 62 18.76 6.09 -13.70
CA LEU A 62 17.64 5.25 -14.15
C LEU A 62 16.53 6.08 -14.80
N LEU A 63 16.18 7.24 -14.25
CA LEU A 63 15.16 8.13 -14.82
C LEU A 63 15.55 8.61 -16.21
N VAL A 64 16.81 8.99 -16.41
CA VAL A 64 17.32 9.41 -17.73
C VAL A 64 17.27 8.25 -18.72
N ILE A 65 17.66 7.05 -18.31
CA ILE A 65 17.63 5.86 -19.18
C ILE A 65 16.19 5.48 -19.53
N LEU A 66 15.32 5.34 -18.52
CA LEU A 66 13.93 4.93 -18.73
C LEU A 66 13.15 5.99 -19.51
N GLY A 67 13.34 7.28 -19.20
CA GLY A 67 12.73 8.38 -19.96
C GLY A 67 13.24 8.47 -21.40
N GLY A 68 14.52 8.18 -21.63
CA GLY A 68 15.09 8.08 -22.98
C GLY A 68 14.51 6.92 -23.79
N ILE A 69 14.36 5.75 -23.15
CA ILE A 69 13.72 4.58 -23.76
C ILE A 69 12.25 4.87 -24.07
N GLU A 70 11.52 5.47 -23.13
CA GLU A 70 10.13 5.87 -23.31
C GLU A 70 9.98 6.85 -24.48
N ALA A 71 10.78 7.91 -24.52
CA ALA A 71 10.77 8.88 -25.63
C ALA A 71 11.05 8.20 -26.98
N GLY A 72 12.07 7.34 -27.04
CA GLY A 72 12.41 6.59 -28.25
C GLY A 72 11.26 5.67 -28.71
N LEU A 73 10.62 4.97 -27.78
CA LEU A 73 9.47 4.12 -28.06
C LEU A 73 8.26 4.95 -28.52
N ILE A 74 7.99 6.12 -27.94
CA ILE A 74 6.92 7.01 -28.41
C ILE A 74 7.11 7.40 -29.87
N PHE A 75 8.32 7.79 -30.27
CA PHE A 75 8.60 8.11 -31.68
C PHE A 75 8.43 6.88 -32.59
N ALA A 76 8.92 5.71 -32.16
CA ALA A 76 8.80 4.48 -32.93
C ALA A 76 7.32 4.04 -33.10
N LEU A 77 6.53 4.12 -32.04
CA LEU A 77 5.11 3.75 -32.04
C LEU A 77 4.25 4.77 -32.79
N ARG A 78 4.57 6.07 -32.73
CA ARG A 78 3.94 7.08 -33.60
C ARG A 78 4.20 6.78 -35.08
N ALA A 79 5.44 6.48 -35.45
CA ALA A 79 5.78 6.10 -36.82
C ALA A 79 5.09 4.79 -37.28
N ALA A 80 4.80 3.87 -36.35
CA ALA A 80 4.02 2.67 -36.64
C ALA A 80 2.52 2.95 -36.79
N LYS A 81 1.97 3.86 -35.95
CA LYS A 81 0.59 4.33 -36.03
C LYS A 81 0.31 5.07 -37.34
N ASP A 82 1.25 5.89 -37.80
CA ASP A 82 1.16 6.57 -39.11
C ASP A 82 1.12 5.59 -40.30
N ARG A 83 1.59 4.36 -40.11
CA ARG A 83 1.53 3.27 -41.08
C ARG A 83 0.28 2.38 -40.92
N GLY A 84 -0.63 2.73 -40.01
CA GLY A 84 -1.85 1.96 -39.72
C GLY A 84 -1.59 0.64 -38.99
N LEU A 85 -0.44 0.46 -38.34
CA LEU A 85 -0.11 -0.76 -37.60
C LEU A 85 -0.50 -0.60 -36.13
N GLU A 86 -1.57 -1.28 -35.71
CA GLU A 86 -2.08 -1.23 -34.33
C GLU A 86 -1.41 -2.26 -33.41
N TRP A 87 -0.89 -3.36 -33.97
CA TRP A 87 -0.26 -4.45 -33.21
C TRP A 87 0.85 -4.03 -32.23
N PRO A 88 1.73 -3.04 -32.54
CA PRO A 88 2.73 -2.58 -31.60
C PRO A 88 2.13 -1.96 -30.33
N MET A 89 0.99 -1.25 -30.44
CA MET A 89 0.32 -0.67 -29.28
C MET A 89 -0.27 -1.76 -28.38
N ILE A 90 -0.92 -2.76 -28.98
CA ILE A 90 -1.47 -3.92 -28.27
C ILE A 90 -0.36 -4.69 -27.55
N LEU A 91 0.79 -4.90 -28.20
CA LEU A 91 1.93 -5.57 -27.58
C LEU A 91 2.43 -4.83 -26.33
N MET A 92 2.54 -3.50 -26.41
CA MET A 92 2.98 -2.68 -25.28
C MET A 92 2.00 -2.72 -24.12
N ALA A 93 0.71 -2.65 -24.42
CA ALA A 93 -0.36 -2.81 -23.43
C ALA A 93 -0.30 -4.20 -22.75
N VAL A 94 -0.19 -5.28 -23.52
CA VAL A 94 -0.11 -6.65 -22.98
C VAL A 94 1.16 -6.84 -22.14
N LEU A 95 2.31 -6.34 -22.61
CA LEU A 95 3.55 -6.40 -21.84
C LEU A 95 3.43 -5.66 -20.52
N SER A 96 2.84 -4.47 -20.54
CA SER A 96 2.56 -3.70 -19.33
C SER A 96 1.70 -4.49 -18.35
N ALA A 97 0.54 -4.98 -18.79
CA ALA A 97 -0.38 -5.76 -17.97
C ALA A 97 0.30 -7.01 -17.38
N CYS A 98 1.12 -7.72 -18.16
CA CYS A 98 1.90 -8.86 -17.68
C CYS A 98 2.92 -8.46 -16.60
N PHE A 99 3.64 -7.35 -16.76
CA PHE A 99 4.60 -6.88 -15.77
C PHE A 99 3.93 -6.37 -14.49
N LEU A 100 2.81 -5.65 -14.59
CA LEU A 100 2.00 -5.24 -13.44
C LEU A 100 1.49 -6.49 -12.71
N ALA A 101 0.87 -7.43 -13.43
CA ALA A 101 0.38 -8.69 -12.86
C ALA A 101 1.51 -9.51 -12.21
N ALA A 102 2.70 -9.58 -12.82
CA ALA A 102 3.86 -10.24 -12.21
C ALA A 102 4.35 -9.52 -10.95
N GLY A 103 4.27 -8.18 -10.95
CA GLY A 103 4.54 -7.34 -9.79
C GLY A 103 3.59 -7.65 -8.63
N VAL A 104 2.30 -7.74 -8.91
CA VAL A 104 1.22 -8.07 -7.97
C VAL A 104 1.30 -9.53 -7.51
N LEU A 105 1.57 -10.47 -8.40
CA LEU A 105 1.67 -11.89 -8.07
C LEU A 105 2.78 -12.14 -7.03
N ARG A 106 3.86 -11.37 -7.09
CA ARG A 106 4.92 -11.40 -6.09
C ARG A 106 4.42 -11.00 -4.70
N HIS A 107 3.48 -10.05 -4.62
CA HIS A 107 2.81 -9.71 -3.36
C HIS A 107 1.91 -10.84 -2.85
N TYR A 108 1.18 -11.48 -3.75
CA TYR A 108 0.32 -12.62 -3.39
C TYR A 108 1.14 -13.78 -2.80
N TRP A 109 2.29 -14.06 -3.42
CA TRP A 109 3.24 -15.06 -2.94
C TRP A 109 3.83 -14.70 -1.57
N ASP A 110 4.20 -13.44 -1.37
CA ASP A 110 4.79 -12.96 -0.11
C ASP A 110 3.80 -13.05 1.07
N ILE A 111 2.53 -12.68 0.83
CA ILE A 111 1.43 -12.86 1.79
C ILE A 111 1.22 -14.34 2.12
N TYR A 112 1.20 -15.19 1.10
CA TYR A 112 0.94 -16.62 1.25
C TYR A 112 2.05 -17.33 2.05
N VAL A 113 3.32 -16.98 1.80
CA VAL A 113 4.47 -17.64 2.42
C VAL A 113 4.77 -17.10 3.83
N HIS A 114 4.69 -15.79 4.06
CA HIS A 114 5.14 -15.20 5.32
C HIS A 114 4.06 -15.05 6.41
N ARG A 115 2.79 -15.36 6.11
CA ARG A 115 1.62 -15.31 7.02
C ARG A 115 1.52 -14.05 7.92
N THR A 116 2.24 -12.99 7.58
CA THR A 116 2.34 -11.73 8.31
C THR A 116 2.49 -10.63 7.28
N VAL A 117 1.58 -9.66 7.32
CA VAL A 117 1.45 -8.62 6.29
C VAL A 117 2.37 -7.47 6.63
N ARG A 118 3.68 -7.73 6.70
CA ARG A 118 4.68 -6.67 6.86
C ARG A 118 5.18 -6.24 5.49
N GLY A 119 4.56 -5.20 4.92
CA GLY A 119 5.18 -4.47 3.81
C GLY A 119 4.25 -3.94 2.72
N ILE A 120 2.96 -4.27 2.73
CA ILE A 120 2.01 -3.77 1.73
C ILE A 120 1.26 -2.58 2.28
N SER A 121 1.47 -1.41 1.67
CA SER A 121 0.67 -0.23 1.94
C SER A 121 -0.69 -0.41 1.28
N PHE A 122 -1.72 -0.75 2.06
CA PHE A 122 -3.12 -0.80 1.59
C PHE A 122 -3.54 0.51 0.91
N ILE A 123 -2.92 1.63 1.28
CA ILE A 123 -3.13 2.94 0.68
C ILE A 123 -2.62 2.94 -0.78
N PHE A 124 -1.47 2.34 -1.05
CA PHE A 124 -0.93 2.26 -2.42
C PHE A 124 -1.81 1.39 -3.32
N VAL A 125 -2.24 0.24 -2.81
CA VAL A 125 -3.21 -0.65 -3.49
C VAL A 125 -4.52 0.08 -3.77
N GLY A 126 -5.03 0.84 -2.80
CA GLY A 126 -6.25 1.63 -2.97
C GLY A 126 -6.10 2.77 -3.97
N ILE A 127 -4.94 3.43 -4.03
CA ILE A 127 -4.67 4.49 -5.00
C ILE A 127 -4.62 3.91 -6.42
N ASP A 128 -3.99 2.76 -6.62
CA ASP A 128 -3.92 2.13 -7.96
C ASP A 128 -5.30 1.63 -8.41
N ALA A 129 -6.04 0.95 -7.53
CA ALA A 129 -7.42 0.52 -7.80
C ALA A 129 -8.37 1.70 -8.07
N ALA A 130 -8.20 2.82 -7.34
CA ALA A 130 -8.96 4.03 -7.58
C ALA A 130 -8.59 4.66 -8.94
N GLY A 131 -7.30 4.65 -9.28
CA GLY A 131 -6.79 5.02 -10.60
C GLY A 131 -7.54 4.28 -11.70
N ASP A 132 -7.48 2.94 -11.69
CA ASP A 132 -8.14 2.09 -12.69
C ASP A 132 -9.66 2.30 -12.77
N LEU A 133 -10.31 2.54 -11.62
CA LEU A 133 -11.73 2.87 -11.59
C LEU A 133 -12.02 4.22 -12.27
N PHE A 134 -11.26 5.26 -11.96
CA PHE A 134 -11.43 6.57 -12.60
C PHE A 134 -11.10 6.52 -14.10
N SER A 135 -10.12 5.72 -14.50
CA SER A 135 -9.78 5.41 -15.88
C SER A 135 -10.94 4.81 -16.65
N LEU A 136 -11.55 3.76 -16.09
CA LEU A 136 -12.70 3.08 -16.68
C LEU A 136 -13.90 4.01 -16.81
N VAL A 137 -14.17 4.80 -15.77
CA VAL A 137 -15.21 5.83 -15.79
C VAL A 137 -14.93 6.85 -16.90
N SER A 138 -13.70 7.33 -17.03
CA SER A 138 -13.34 8.31 -18.06
C SER A 138 -13.61 7.80 -19.48
N ILE A 139 -13.29 6.53 -19.76
CA ILE A 139 -13.53 5.90 -21.08
C ILE A 139 -15.03 5.73 -21.35
N VAL A 140 -15.82 5.34 -20.33
CA VAL A 140 -17.28 5.15 -20.47
C VAL A 140 -18.01 6.48 -20.77
N PHE A 141 -17.47 7.60 -20.28
CA PHE A 141 -18.03 8.93 -20.52
C PHE A 141 -17.51 9.60 -21.81
N GLU A 142 -16.55 8.98 -22.50
CA GLU A 142 -15.99 9.49 -23.75
C GLU A 142 -16.89 9.13 -24.95
N ALA A 143 -16.93 10.00 -25.97
CA ALA A 143 -17.84 9.85 -27.11
C ALA A 143 -17.46 8.71 -28.08
N GLN A 144 -16.22 8.22 -27.99
CA GLN A 144 -15.69 7.08 -28.74
C GLN A 144 -15.30 6.00 -27.74
N ILE A 145 -16.02 4.88 -27.74
CA ILE A 145 -15.72 3.79 -26.80
C ILE A 145 -14.50 3.02 -27.31
N ASP A 146 -13.38 3.20 -26.63
CA ASP A 146 -12.21 2.35 -26.84
C ASP A 146 -12.36 1.03 -26.08
N ILE A 147 -12.69 -0.03 -26.82
CA ILE A 147 -12.88 -1.38 -26.29
C ILE A 147 -11.56 -1.92 -25.73
N LEU A 148 -10.42 -1.53 -26.29
CA LEU A 148 -9.11 -2.05 -25.90
C LEU A 148 -8.74 -1.52 -24.51
N GLY A 149 -8.84 -0.20 -24.31
CA GLY A 149 -8.68 0.44 -23.01
C GLY A 149 -9.64 -0.10 -21.96
N MET A 150 -10.92 -0.30 -22.30
CA MET A 150 -11.93 -0.84 -21.38
C MET A 150 -11.59 -2.25 -20.90
N VAL A 151 -11.12 -3.13 -21.79
CA VAL A 151 -10.72 -4.50 -21.41
C VAL A 151 -9.49 -4.48 -20.51
N ILE A 152 -8.48 -3.67 -20.85
CA ILE A 152 -7.23 -3.61 -20.07
C ILE A 152 -7.51 -3.08 -18.66
N TYR A 153 -8.05 -1.87 -18.53
CA TYR A 153 -8.32 -1.29 -17.21
C TYR A 153 -9.36 -2.07 -16.43
N GLY A 154 -10.34 -2.69 -17.11
CA GLY A 154 -11.29 -3.59 -16.46
C GLY A 154 -10.60 -4.81 -15.84
N THR A 155 -9.66 -5.44 -16.56
CA THR A 155 -8.88 -6.57 -16.03
C THR A 155 -7.94 -6.16 -14.90
N GLU A 156 -7.29 -5.00 -15.00
CA GLU A 156 -6.42 -4.46 -13.96
C GLU A 156 -7.21 -4.14 -12.68
N LEU A 157 -8.38 -3.50 -12.82
CA LEU A 157 -9.27 -3.21 -11.70
C LEU A 157 -9.71 -4.49 -10.97
N VAL A 158 -10.09 -5.54 -11.71
CA VAL A 158 -10.47 -6.84 -11.11
C VAL A 158 -9.29 -7.45 -10.35
N LEU A 159 -8.09 -7.39 -10.92
CA LEU A 159 -6.87 -7.90 -10.30
C LEU A 159 -6.57 -7.17 -8.99
N TRP A 160 -6.71 -5.84 -8.99
CA TRP A 160 -6.49 -4.99 -7.83
C TRP A 160 -7.55 -5.16 -6.73
N ILE A 161 -8.82 -5.26 -7.10
CA ILE A 161 -9.91 -5.58 -6.18
C ILE A 161 -9.67 -6.95 -5.54
N GLY A 162 -9.23 -7.94 -6.31
CA GLY A 162 -8.88 -9.27 -5.80
C GLY A 162 -7.78 -9.21 -4.74
N VAL A 163 -6.72 -8.43 -5.00
CA VAL A 163 -5.63 -8.22 -4.04
C VAL A 163 -6.10 -7.47 -2.80
N PHE A 164 -6.94 -6.46 -2.97
CA PHE A 164 -7.50 -5.70 -1.86
C PHE A 164 -8.36 -6.60 -0.96
N ILE A 165 -9.22 -7.45 -1.54
CA ILE A 165 -10.05 -8.41 -0.81
C ILE A 165 -9.17 -9.46 -0.11
N CYS A 166 -8.21 -10.07 -0.79
CA CYS A 166 -7.32 -11.04 -0.17
C CYS A 166 -6.49 -10.41 0.96
N GLY A 167 -5.95 -9.21 0.75
CA GLY A 167 -5.23 -8.46 1.79
C GLY A 167 -6.14 -8.11 2.97
N PHE A 168 -7.39 -7.70 2.74
CA PHE A 168 -8.36 -7.40 3.79
C PHE A 168 -8.73 -8.66 4.58
N VAL A 169 -9.06 -9.76 3.90
CA VAL A 169 -9.44 -11.03 4.55
C VAL A 169 -8.29 -11.60 5.38
N PHE A 170 -7.05 -11.56 4.90
CA PHE A 170 -5.92 -12.14 5.62
C PHE A 170 -5.28 -11.20 6.65
N ASN A 171 -5.40 -9.87 6.52
CA ASN A 171 -4.79 -8.91 7.45
C ASN A 171 -5.79 -8.31 8.46
N PHE A 172 -7.00 -7.98 8.02
CA PHE A 172 -7.97 -7.23 8.83
C PHE A 172 -8.78 -8.11 9.77
N LEU A 173 -9.15 -9.33 9.35
CA LEU A 173 -9.80 -10.31 10.23
C LEU A 173 -8.96 -10.66 11.48
N PRO A 174 -7.67 -11.02 11.39
CA PRO A 174 -6.87 -11.27 12.57
C PRO A 174 -6.66 -9.99 13.39
N TRP A 175 -6.49 -8.82 12.78
CA TRP A 175 -6.34 -7.55 13.51
C TRP A 175 -7.61 -7.15 14.29
N ILE A 176 -8.80 -7.33 13.71
CA ILE A 176 -10.08 -7.16 14.41
C ILE A 176 -10.23 -8.18 15.53
N THR A 177 -9.91 -9.44 15.24
CA THR A 177 -10.02 -10.52 16.24
C THR A 177 -9.06 -10.28 17.41
N GLU A 178 -7.87 -9.74 17.15
CA GLU A 178 -6.86 -9.43 18.16
C GLU A 178 -7.19 -8.14 18.94
N ARG A 179 -7.79 -7.13 18.30
CA ARG A 179 -8.38 -5.97 18.99
C ARG A 179 -9.55 -6.38 19.89
N SER A 180 -10.42 -7.25 19.39
CA SER A 180 -11.57 -7.76 20.13
C SER A 180 -11.11 -8.64 21.30
N LYS A 181 -10.08 -9.47 21.11
CA LYS A 181 -9.41 -10.21 22.20
C LYS A 181 -8.75 -9.27 23.20
N LYS A 182 -8.00 -8.25 22.78
CA LYS A 182 -7.38 -7.26 23.70
C LYS A 182 -8.44 -6.47 24.48
N GLN A 183 -9.56 -6.10 23.86
CA GLN A 183 -10.68 -5.46 24.55
C GLN A 183 -11.39 -6.43 25.51
N GLN A 184 -11.56 -7.70 25.15
CA GLN A 184 -12.11 -8.72 26.06
C GLN A 184 -11.17 -9.04 27.22
N THR A 185 -9.86 -9.12 27.00
CA THR A 185 -8.87 -9.34 28.07
C THR A 185 -8.80 -8.14 29.01
N ALA A 186 -8.81 -6.90 28.48
CA ALA A 186 -8.86 -5.69 29.29
C ALA A 186 -10.18 -5.58 30.09
N ALA A 187 -11.33 -5.94 29.48
CA ALA A 187 -12.61 -5.99 30.18
C ALA A 187 -12.62 -7.08 31.27
N ARG A 188 -12.00 -8.24 31.04
CA ARG A 188 -11.91 -9.33 32.00
C ARG A 188 -10.93 -9.03 33.15
N GLU A 189 -9.83 -8.33 32.91
CA GLU A 189 -8.96 -7.80 33.98
C GLU A 189 -9.66 -6.73 34.83
N THR A 190 -10.51 -5.90 34.21
CA THR A 190 -11.31 -4.89 34.93
C THR A 190 -12.39 -5.56 35.79
N ASP A 191 -13.00 -6.65 35.32
CA ASP A 191 -13.99 -7.43 36.08
C ASP A 191 -13.33 -8.22 37.24
N VAL A 192 -12.13 -8.77 37.03
CA VAL A 192 -11.35 -9.44 38.08
C VAL A 192 -10.83 -8.47 39.15
N THR A 193 -10.53 -7.21 38.80
CA THR A 193 -10.16 -6.16 39.77
C THR A 193 -11.36 -5.58 40.53
N LEU A 194 -12.57 -5.68 39.97
CA LEU A 194 -13.83 -5.32 40.63
C LEU A 194 -14.38 -6.43 41.53
N HIS A 195 -13.81 -7.65 41.50
CA HIS A 195 -14.11 -8.66 42.49
C HIS A 195 -13.52 -8.21 43.84
N GLN A 196 -14.32 -7.42 44.55
CA GLN A 196 -14.09 -6.93 45.89
C GLN A 196 -13.75 -8.16 46.76
N MET A 197 -12.49 -8.28 47.16
CA MET A 197 -12.08 -9.26 48.15
C MET A 197 -12.94 -9.00 49.40
N PRO A 198 -13.60 -10.02 49.98
CA PRO A 198 -14.31 -9.82 51.23
C PRO A 198 -13.30 -9.31 52.25
N SER A 199 -13.50 -8.05 52.64
CA SER A 199 -12.77 -7.32 53.68
C SER A 199 -12.42 -8.29 54.80
N SER A 200 -11.13 -8.57 55.01
CA SER A 200 -10.65 -9.35 56.15
C SER A 200 -11.20 -8.72 57.41
N THR A 201 -12.22 -9.37 57.95
CA THR A 201 -12.84 -8.99 59.21
C THR A 201 -11.82 -9.21 60.31
N SER A 202 -11.54 -8.10 60.99
CA SER A 202 -10.75 -8.00 62.21
C SER A 202 -10.98 -9.15 63.20
N VAL A 203 -9.95 -9.94 63.48
CA VAL A 203 -9.92 -10.90 64.60
C VAL A 203 -9.19 -10.30 65.82
N PHE A 204 -9.30 -8.99 66.03
CA PHE A 204 -8.88 -8.35 67.27
C PHE A 204 -9.90 -7.31 67.73
N ARG A 205 -10.75 -7.74 68.65
CA ARG A 205 -11.42 -6.94 69.68
C ARG A 205 -11.41 -7.81 70.93
N THR A 206 -11.12 -7.39 72.16
CA THR A 206 -10.70 -6.14 72.81
C THR A 206 -10.40 -6.55 74.25
N ALA A 207 -9.42 -5.93 74.92
CA ALA A 207 -9.46 -5.81 76.38
C ALA A 207 -8.83 -4.47 76.78
N SER A 208 -9.74 -3.53 77.08
CA SER A 208 -9.67 -2.48 78.11
C SER A 208 -8.35 -1.75 78.38
N GLY A 209 -8.41 -0.42 78.31
CA GLY A 209 -7.41 0.45 78.95
C GLY A 209 -7.43 1.85 78.38
N SER A 210 -8.45 2.62 78.74
CA SER A 210 -8.50 4.07 78.56
C SER A 210 -7.26 4.74 79.16
N ASP A 211 -6.54 5.54 78.37
CA ASP A 211 -5.98 6.77 78.89
C ASP A 211 -5.83 7.84 77.79
N VAL A 212 -6.55 8.92 78.02
CA VAL A 212 -6.56 10.15 77.25
C VAL A 212 -5.35 10.96 77.67
N VAL A 213 -4.36 11.16 76.79
CA VAL A 213 -3.37 12.23 76.97
C VAL A 213 -3.36 13.13 75.74
N ARG A 214 -4.07 14.25 75.94
CA ARG A 214 -4.19 15.42 75.09
C ARG A 214 -2.82 16.11 74.99
N ARG A 215 -2.18 16.09 73.81
CA ARG A 215 -0.95 16.87 73.57
C ARG A 215 -1.33 18.27 73.11
N ASN A 216 -1.28 19.24 74.03
CA ASN A 216 -1.43 20.66 73.72
C ASN A 216 -0.08 21.24 73.23
N PRO A 217 -0.05 22.14 72.23
CA PRO A 217 1.17 22.78 71.76
C PRO A 217 1.35 24.17 72.38
N GLN A 218 2.47 24.43 73.05
CA GLN A 218 3.03 25.77 73.29
C GLN A 218 4.56 25.66 73.28
N ARG A 219 5.25 26.25 72.30
CA ARG A 219 5.76 27.64 72.25
C ARG A 219 6.74 27.98 73.38
N SER A 220 8.03 28.03 73.03
CA SER A 220 8.88 29.22 73.17
C SER A 220 10.01 29.12 72.15
#